data_AF-A0A7X5EDG1-F1
#
_entry.id   AF-A0A7X5EDG1-F1
#
_cell.length_a   1.000
_cell.length_b   1.000
_cell.length_c   1.000
_cell.angle_alpha   90.00
_cell.angle_beta   90.00
_cell.angle_gamma   90.00
#
_symmetry.space_group_name_H-M   'P 1'
#
loop_
_entity.id
_entity.type
_entity.pdbx_description
1 polymer ?
#
loop_
_entity_poly.entity_id
_entity_poly.type
_entity_poly.pdbx_seq_one_letter_code
_entity_poly.pdbx_strand_id
1 'polypeptide(L)'
;MNNKVKFNICNCHYALQKTQEDGEIGFENPVAMPGAVSIALDPNGEPESFYADGIEYYIIANNMGYDGDLELALIPESFRTDVLKEEADTNEVLVENAHSETAAFALLFEFDGDIRKIRHVLYNCSASRPKIEGKTNEESREVQTETLTIKARPLASGYVKAKTGNKTSAETYANWYKSVYLPEPKAVDAETEGQG
;
A
#
# COMPACT_ATOMS: atom_id res chain seq x y z
N MET A 1 14.65 0.52 -22.77
CA MET A 1 14.17 1.92 -22.82
C MET A 1 13.35 2.16 -21.57
N ASN A 2 13.49 3.32 -20.90
CA ASN A 2 12.88 3.57 -19.59
C ASN A 2 11.62 4.43 -19.74
N ASN A 3 10.63 4.22 -18.87
CA ASN A 3 9.45 5.09 -18.81
C ASN A 3 9.88 6.55 -18.61
N LYS A 4 9.23 7.45 -19.33
CA LYS A 4 9.38 8.91 -19.22
C LYS A 4 8.23 9.54 -18.44
N VAL A 5 7.05 8.93 -18.50
CA VAL A 5 5.83 9.45 -17.87
C VAL A 5 5.11 8.36 -17.10
N LYS A 6 4.24 8.79 -16.18
CA LYS A 6 3.27 7.92 -15.50
C LYS A 6 1.89 8.56 -15.58
N PHE A 7 0.85 7.75 -15.69
CA PHE A 7 -0.55 8.16 -15.72
C PHE A 7 -1.42 6.96 -15.34
N ASN A 8 -2.74 7.15 -15.19
CA ASN A 8 -3.74 6.09 -15.01
C ASN A 8 -3.39 5.05 -13.92
N ILE A 9 -3.92 5.23 -12.71
CA ILE A 9 -3.89 4.15 -11.72
C ILE A 9 -4.79 3.01 -12.18
N CYS A 10 -4.31 1.78 -12.08
CA CYS A 10 -5.11 0.60 -12.36
C CYS A 10 -4.63 -0.62 -11.56
N ASN A 11 -5.40 -1.71 -11.69
CA ASN A 11 -5.06 -3.03 -11.15
C ASN A 11 -4.76 -3.03 -9.63
N CYS A 12 -5.57 -2.31 -8.85
CA CYS A 12 -5.48 -2.31 -7.40
C CYS A 12 -5.83 -3.69 -6.83
N HIS A 13 -5.09 -4.12 -5.82
CA HIS A 13 -5.31 -5.34 -5.05
C HIS A 13 -4.97 -5.10 -3.57
N TYR A 14 -5.58 -5.87 -2.68
CA TYR A 14 -5.12 -6.00 -1.29
C TYR A 14 -4.66 -7.42 -1.03
N ALA A 15 -3.81 -7.61 -0.04
CA ALA A 15 -3.44 -8.92 0.47
C ALA A 15 -3.44 -8.87 2.00
N LEU A 16 -4.26 -9.70 2.65
CA LEU A 16 -4.33 -9.72 4.10
C LEU A 16 -2.97 -10.06 4.70
N GLN A 17 -2.60 -9.34 5.77
CA GLN A 17 -1.43 -9.64 6.54
C GLN A 17 -1.69 -10.88 7.40
N LYS A 18 -0.70 -11.77 7.50
CA LYS A 18 -0.73 -12.94 8.37
C LYS A 18 0.57 -13.09 9.14
N THR A 19 0.48 -13.59 10.36
CA THR A 19 1.66 -14.01 11.10
C THR A 19 2.05 -15.41 10.63
N GLN A 20 3.28 -15.58 10.16
CA GLN A 20 3.85 -16.86 9.77
C GLN A 20 4.28 -17.66 11.01
N GLU A 21 4.57 -18.95 10.82
CA GLU A 21 4.88 -19.90 11.91
C GLU A 21 6.14 -19.51 12.70
N ASP A 22 7.07 -18.81 12.07
CA ASP A 22 8.30 -18.27 12.65
C ASP A 22 8.11 -16.91 13.34
N GLY A 23 6.89 -16.36 13.31
CA GLY A 23 6.57 -15.02 13.83
C GLY A 23 6.83 -13.89 12.83
N GLU A 24 7.29 -14.18 11.61
CA GLU A 24 7.44 -13.17 10.57
C GLU A 24 6.09 -12.73 9.98
N ILE A 25 6.05 -11.50 9.46
CA ILE A 25 4.87 -10.98 8.79
C ILE A 25 4.87 -11.47 7.35
N GLY A 26 3.88 -12.30 7.01
CA GLY A 26 3.55 -12.72 5.66
C GLY A 26 2.28 -12.06 5.14
N PHE A 27 1.94 -12.40 3.90
CA PHE A 27 0.71 -11.95 3.26
C PHE A 27 0.00 -13.09 2.56
N GLU A 28 -1.33 -13.02 2.50
CA GLU A 28 -2.12 -13.87 1.63
C GLU A 28 -1.95 -13.49 0.15
N ASN A 29 -2.57 -14.28 -0.74
CA ASN A 29 -2.56 -13.97 -2.16
C ASN A 29 -3.32 -12.66 -2.43
N PRO A 30 -2.83 -11.80 -3.33
CA PRO A 30 -3.53 -10.56 -3.69
C PRO A 30 -4.94 -10.81 -4.23
N VAL A 31 -5.92 -10.09 -3.69
CA VAL A 31 -7.32 -10.06 -4.10
C VAL A 31 -7.61 -8.74 -4.81
N ALA A 32 -8.27 -8.81 -5.97
CA ALA A 32 -8.51 -7.66 -6.82
C ALA A 32 -9.48 -6.64 -6.17
N MET A 33 -9.17 -5.36 -6.33
CA MET A 33 -10.00 -4.22 -5.99
C MET A 33 -10.31 -3.39 -7.25
N PRO A 34 -11.28 -3.81 -8.08
CA PRO A 34 -11.62 -3.09 -9.28
C PRO A 34 -12.19 -1.70 -8.98
N GLY A 35 -12.06 -0.78 -9.95
CA GLY A 35 -12.66 0.54 -9.87
C GLY A 35 -11.77 1.63 -9.28
N ALA A 36 -10.44 1.46 -9.23
CA ALA A 36 -9.53 2.53 -8.79
C ALA A 36 -9.68 3.81 -9.64
N VAL A 37 -9.83 4.95 -8.97
CA VAL A 37 -10.01 6.27 -9.59
C VAL A 37 -8.77 7.12 -9.37
N SER A 38 -8.31 7.23 -8.12
CA SER A 38 -7.13 8.01 -7.78
C SER A 38 -6.45 7.43 -6.53
N ILE A 39 -5.18 7.76 -6.33
CA ILE A 39 -4.47 7.52 -5.07
C ILE A 39 -3.60 8.74 -4.75
N ALA A 40 -3.69 9.23 -3.52
CA ALA A 40 -2.86 10.30 -2.99
C ALA A 40 -2.24 9.82 -1.68
N LEU A 41 -0.90 9.90 -1.56
CA LEU A 41 -0.17 9.41 -0.40
C LEU A 41 0.92 10.42 -0.03
N ASP A 42 0.80 10.98 1.16
CA ASP A 42 1.73 11.93 1.73
C ASP A 42 2.72 11.21 2.66
N PRO A 43 4.03 11.51 2.58
CA PRO A 43 5.00 10.96 3.51
C PRO A 43 4.65 11.34 4.96
N ASN A 44 4.74 10.38 5.86
CA ASN A 44 4.60 10.59 7.30
C ASN A 44 5.97 10.38 7.97
N GLY A 45 6.35 11.32 8.84
CA GLY A 45 7.63 11.33 9.54
C GLY A 45 8.39 12.64 9.27
N GLU A 46 8.71 13.35 10.33
CA GLU A 46 9.54 14.55 10.27
C GLU A 46 10.94 14.22 10.81
N PRO A 47 12.02 14.69 10.15
CA PRO A 47 13.36 14.51 10.69
C PRO A 47 13.52 15.21 12.05
N GLU A 48 14.14 14.55 13.01
CA GLU A 48 14.43 15.15 14.32
C GLU A 48 15.87 15.68 14.36
N SER A 49 16.01 16.94 14.75
CA SER A 49 17.32 17.59 14.86
C SER A 49 17.92 17.39 16.25
N PHE A 50 19.14 16.86 16.29
CA PHE A 50 19.97 16.82 17.48
C PHE A 50 20.94 18.01 17.47
N TYR A 51 20.91 18.81 18.53
CA TYR A 51 21.73 19.99 18.67
C TYR A 51 22.90 19.75 19.63
N ALA A 52 24.10 20.12 19.21
CA ALA A 52 25.30 20.13 20.04
C ALA A 52 26.14 21.37 19.72
N ASP A 53 26.87 21.90 20.70
CA ASP A 53 27.68 23.12 20.58
C ASP A 53 26.93 24.33 19.99
N GLY A 54 25.61 24.41 20.22
CA GLY A 54 24.76 25.52 19.75
C GLY A 54 24.40 25.47 18.27
N ILE A 55 24.70 24.37 17.56
CA ILE A 55 24.31 24.15 16.16
C ILE A 55 23.52 22.85 15.99
N GLU A 56 22.78 22.73 14.88
CA GLU A 56 22.22 21.45 14.44
C GLU A 56 23.40 20.53 14.08
N TYR A 57 23.62 19.53 14.92
CA TYR A 57 24.79 18.66 14.83
C TYR A 57 24.49 17.39 14.04
N TYR A 58 23.25 16.89 14.12
CA TYR A 58 22.83 15.67 13.43
C TYR A 58 21.32 15.69 13.15
N ILE A 59 20.89 15.11 12.03
CA ILE A 59 19.48 14.94 11.68
C ILE A 59 19.16 13.44 11.72
N ILE A 60 18.22 13.07 12.58
CA ILE A 60 17.65 11.73 12.64
C ILE A 60 16.55 11.65 11.59
N ALA A 61 16.81 10.93 10.50
CA ALA A 61 15.79 10.66 9.49
C ALA A 61 14.70 9.75 10.09
N ASN A 62 13.46 10.22 10.08
CA ASN A 62 12.32 9.46 10.56
C ASN A 62 11.37 9.17 9.39
N ASN A 63 11.19 7.90 9.05
CA ASN A 63 10.25 7.45 8.01
C ASN A 63 9.17 6.60 8.66
N MET A 64 8.05 7.25 8.97
CA MET A 64 6.87 6.62 9.57
C MET A 64 5.88 6.16 8.49
N GLY A 65 6.26 6.20 7.21
CA GLY A 65 5.52 5.66 6.10
C GLY A 65 4.69 6.70 5.35
N TYR A 66 3.42 6.40 5.08
CA TYR A 66 2.53 7.25 4.29
C TYR A 66 1.12 7.29 4.85
N ASP A 67 0.46 8.43 4.72
CA ASP A 67 -0.97 8.62 4.97
C ASP A 67 -1.63 9.17 3.72
N GLY A 68 -2.88 8.80 3.45
CA GLY A 68 -3.63 9.42 2.38
C GLY A 68 -4.85 8.61 1.98
N ASP A 69 -5.31 8.82 0.76
CA ASP A 69 -6.61 8.35 0.30
C ASP A 69 -6.49 7.54 -0.99
N LEU A 70 -7.23 6.43 -1.04
CA LEU A 70 -7.52 5.66 -2.25
C LEU A 70 -8.98 5.87 -2.61
N GLU A 71 -9.24 6.41 -3.79
CA GLU A 71 -10.60 6.57 -4.32
C GLU A 71 -10.96 5.40 -5.24
N LEU A 72 -12.13 4.81 -5.00
CA LEU A 72 -12.69 3.70 -5.76
C LEU A 72 -14.09 4.07 -6.26
N ALA A 73 -14.50 3.56 -7.41
CA ALA A 73 -15.88 3.68 -7.87
C ALA A 73 -16.87 3.03 -6.88
N LEU A 74 -16.46 1.92 -6.28
CA LEU A 74 -17.14 1.25 -5.18
C LEU A 74 -16.10 0.40 -4.45
N ILE A 75 -16.10 0.42 -3.12
CA ILE A 75 -15.28 -0.47 -2.30
C ILE A 75 -15.87 -1.88 -2.40
N PRO A 76 -15.09 -2.87 -2.86
CA PRO A 76 -15.58 -4.24 -2.98
C PRO A 76 -16.03 -4.81 -1.64
N GLU A 77 -17.12 -5.58 -1.65
CA GLU A 77 -17.61 -6.31 -0.49
C GLU A 77 -16.55 -7.24 0.13
N SER A 78 -15.68 -7.84 -0.70
CA SER A 78 -14.56 -8.65 -0.21
C SER A 78 -13.62 -7.83 0.68
N PHE A 79 -13.35 -6.56 0.35
CA PHE A 79 -12.52 -5.69 1.19
C PHE A 79 -13.26 -5.30 2.48
N ARG A 80 -14.57 -5.03 2.40
CA ARG A 80 -15.42 -4.72 3.56
C ARG A 80 -15.43 -5.87 4.58
N THR A 81 -15.54 -7.09 4.10
CA THR A 81 -15.55 -8.30 4.94
C THR A 81 -14.14 -8.66 5.42
N ASP A 82 -13.15 -8.73 4.53
CA ASP A 82 -11.80 -9.18 4.85
C ASP A 82 -11.02 -8.18 5.71
N VAL A 83 -11.10 -6.89 5.37
CA VAL A 83 -10.29 -5.82 5.97
C VAL A 83 -11.09 -5.01 6.97
N LEU A 84 -12.28 -4.53 6.61
CA LEU A 84 -13.11 -3.73 7.53
C LEU A 84 -13.86 -4.58 8.56
N LYS A 85 -13.85 -5.91 8.39
CA LYS A 85 -14.50 -6.88 9.28
C LYS A 85 -16.00 -6.63 9.46
N GLU A 86 -16.66 -6.20 8.38
CA GLU A 86 -18.11 -6.23 8.28
C GLU A 86 -18.58 -7.69 8.18
N GLU A 87 -19.65 -8.05 8.89
CA GLU A 87 -20.19 -9.41 8.92
C GLU A 87 -21.56 -9.44 8.24
N ALA A 88 -21.78 -10.44 7.38
CA ALA A 88 -23.10 -10.67 6.80
C ALA A 88 -24.04 -11.27 7.85
N ASP A 89 -25.19 -10.64 8.08
CA ASP A 89 -26.25 -11.20 8.92
C ASP A 89 -26.96 -12.38 8.22
N THR A 90 -28.00 -12.93 8.85
CA THR A 90 -28.78 -14.03 8.29
C THR A 90 -29.51 -13.70 6.98
N ASN A 91 -29.59 -12.42 6.61
CA ASN A 91 -30.18 -11.92 5.38
C ASN A 91 -29.14 -11.46 4.35
N GLU A 92 -27.86 -11.78 4.58
CA GLU A 92 -26.73 -11.36 3.73
C GLU A 92 -26.54 -9.83 3.70
N VAL A 93 -26.95 -9.13 4.76
CA VAL A 93 -26.70 -7.69 4.92
C VAL A 93 -25.39 -7.51 5.69
N LEU A 94 -24.46 -6.72 5.13
CA LEU A 94 -23.21 -6.38 5.81
C LEU A 94 -23.48 -5.47 7.00
N VAL A 95 -23.00 -5.88 8.17
CA VAL A 95 -23.15 -5.17 9.44
C VAL A 95 -21.78 -4.78 9.96
N GLU A 96 -21.63 -3.49 10.28
CA GLU A 96 -20.46 -2.97 10.97
C GLU A 96 -20.60 -3.18 12.48
N ASN A 97 -19.62 -3.87 13.10
CA ASN A 97 -19.57 -4.04 14.55
C ASN A 97 -18.55 -3.08 15.16
N ALA A 98 -19.00 -2.24 16.11
CA ALA A 98 -18.15 -1.25 16.77
C ALA A 98 -16.96 -1.86 17.55
N HIS A 99 -17.05 -3.14 17.94
CA HIS A 99 -15.98 -3.86 18.64
C HIS A 99 -14.99 -4.55 17.71
N SER A 100 -15.24 -4.51 16.40
CA SER A 100 -14.37 -5.14 15.42
C SER A 100 -13.19 -4.24 15.09
N GLU A 101 -11.99 -4.83 15.08
CA GLU A 101 -10.76 -4.18 14.66
C GLU A 101 -10.45 -4.53 13.21
N THR A 102 -10.16 -3.52 12.40
CA THR A 102 -9.80 -3.72 10.98
C THR A 102 -8.51 -4.53 10.85
N ALA A 103 -8.43 -5.41 9.85
CA ALA A 103 -7.20 -6.13 9.57
C ALA A 103 -6.14 -5.25 8.89
N ALA A 104 -4.87 -5.57 9.15
CA ALA A 104 -3.75 -5.04 8.37
C ALA A 104 -3.61 -5.79 7.04
N PHE A 105 -3.12 -5.10 6.00
CA PHE A 105 -2.99 -5.65 4.66
C PHE A 105 -1.87 -4.98 3.87
N ALA A 106 -1.39 -5.63 2.81
CA ALA A 106 -0.58 -4.98 1.78
C ALA A 106 -1.48 -4.43 0.67
N LEU A 107 -1.25 -3.18 0.25
CA LEU A 107 -1.92 -2.55 -0.89
C LEU A 107 -1.01 -2.60 -2.12
N LEU A 108 -1.48 -3.22 -3.20
CA LEU A 108 -0.78 -3.30 -4.48
C LEU A 108 -1.56 -2.52 -5.54
N PHE A 109 -0.86 -1.82 -6.42
CA PHE A 109 -1.46 -1.12 -7.56
C PHE A 109 -0.41 -0.87 -8.64
N GLU A 110 -0.82 -0.45 -9.83
CA GLU A 110 0.11 -0.01 -10.85
C GLU A 110 -0.31 1.30 -11.51
N PHE A 111 0.70 2.05 -11.95
CA PHE A 111 0.50 3.16 -12.87
C PHE A 111 0.88 2.70 -14.26
N ASP A 112 0.15 3.21 -15.25
CA ASP A 112 0.57 3.13 -16.64
C ASP A 112 1.81 3.98 -16.84
N GLY A 113 2.74 3.44 -17.63
CA GLY A 113 3.86 4.17 -18.17
C GLY A 113 3.84 4.09 -19.69
N ASP A 114 4.61 4.95 -20.35
CA ASP A 114 4.74 4.98 -21.81
C ASP A 114 5.39 3.73 -22.40
N ILE A 115 6.09 2.92 -21.60
CA ILE A 115 6.76 1.69 -22.06
C ILE A 115 6.27 0.45 -21.31
N ARG A 116 6.12 0.54 -19.99
CA ARG A 116 5.62 -0.55 -19.14
C ARG A 116 4.90 0.00 -17.91
N LYS A 117 4.09 -0.83 -17.26
CA LYS A 117 3.46 -0.48 -15.99
C LYS A 117 4.52 -0.35 -14.88
N ILE A 118 4.25 0.53 -13.94
CA ILE A 118 5.04 0.73 -12.72
C ILE A 118 4.21 0.14 -11.58
N ARG A 119 4.61 -1.03 -11.08
CA ARG A 119 3.87 -1.73 -10.03
C ARG A 119 4.40 -1.33 -8.67
N HIS A 120 3.49 -1.18 -7.72
CA HIS A 120 3.73 -0.71 -6.37
C HIS A 120 3.15 -1.70 -5.37
N VAL A 121 3.76 -1.73 -4.18
CA VAL A 121 3.21 -2.35 -2.99
C VAL A 121 3.52 -1.47 -1.78
N LEU A 122 2.54 -1.28 -0.89
CA LEU A 122 2.72 -0.80 0.47
C LEU A 122 2.36 -1.95 1.41
N TYR A 123 3.17 -2.20 2.44
CA TYR A 123 3.12 -3.48 3.14
C TYR A 123 2.18 -3.53 4.34
N ASN A 124 2.33 -2.64 5.31
CA ASN A 124 1.57 -2.64 6.55
C ASN A 124 0.54 -1.51 6.50
N CYS A 125 -0.48 -1.69 5.66
CA CYS A 125 -1.59 -0.76 5.52
C CYS A 125 -2.68 -1.07 6.54
N SER A 126 -3.22 -0.02 7.14
CA SER A 126 -4.54 -0.02 7.77
C SER A 126 -5.48 0.92 7.02
N ALA A 127 -6.78 0.61 7.04
CA ALA A 127 -7.81 1.42 6.44
C ALA A 127 -8.75 1.95 7.53
N SER A 128 -9.20 3.19 7.37
CA SER A 128 -10.29 3.74 8.19
C SER A 128 -11.64 3.38 7.56
N ARG A 129 -12.70 3.37 8.37
CA ARG A 129 -14.08 3.19 7.87
C ARG A 129 -14.38 4.25 6.80
N PRO A 130 -14.88 3.84 5.63
CA PRO A 130 -15.17 4.79 4.56
C PRO A 130 -16.31 5.71 4.97
N LYS A 131 -16.31 6.93 4.43
CA LYS A 131 -17.44 7.85 4.61
C LYS A 131 -18.65 7.33 3.84
N ILE A 132 -19.83 7.51 4.43
CA ILE A 132 -21.11 7.32 3.73
C ILE A 132 -21.52 8.68 3.20
N GLU A 133 -21.43 8.86 1.90
CA GLU A 133 -21.80 10.11 1.23
C GLU A 133 -22.57 9.85 -0.06
N GLY A 134 -23.37 10.82 -0.47
CA GLY A 134 -24.29 10.69 -1.58
C GLY A 134 -24.75 12.06 -2.10
N LYS A 135 -24.87 12.20 -3.42
CA LYS A 135 -25.40 13.38 -4.11
C LYS A 135 -26.47 12.96 -5.13
N THR A 136 -27.51 13.76 -5.33
CA THR A 136 -28.44 13.55 -6.44
C THR A 136 -27.78 13.96 -7.76
N ASN A 137 -28.05 13.26 -8.85
CA ASN A 137 -27.68 13.76 -10.18
C ASN A 137 -28.37 15.10 -10.44
N GLU A 138 -27.66 16.02 -11.07
CA GLU A 138 -28.22 17.27 -11.58
C GLU A 138 -28.60 17.07 -13.07
N GLU A 139 -28.19 17.96 -13.97
CA GLU A 139 -28.47 17.82 -15.40
C GLU A 139 -27.70 16.66 -16.07
N SER A 140 -26.60 16.22 -15.46
CA SER A 140 -25.77 15.11 -15.93
C SER A 140 -25.58 14.04 -14.86
N ARG A 141 -25.31 12.79 -15.31
CA ARG A 141 -25.00 11.68 -14.41
C ARG A 141 -23.57 11.82 -13.92
N GLU A 142 -23.40 12.12 -12.64
CA GLU A 142 -22.10 12.19 -11.97
C GLU A 142 -21.85 10.86 -11.25
N VAL A 143 -20.71 10.22 -11.53
CA VAL A 143 -20.30 9.02 -10.79
C VAL A 143 -19.74 9.49 -9.45
N GLN A 144 -20.32 8.98 -8.37
CA GLN A 144 -19.79 9.16 -7.02
C GLN A 144 -18.85 8.02 -6.69
N THR A 145 -17.79 8.36 -5.99
CA THR A 145 -16.73 7.44 -5.59
C THR A 145 -16.77 7.27 -4.08
N GLU A 146 -16.18 6.19 -3.60
CA GLU A 146 -15.93 5.95 -2.19
C GLU A 146 -14.44 6.15 -1.89
N THR A 147 -14.17 6.83 -0.77
CA THR A 147 -12.81 7.12 -0.33
C THR A 147 -12.41 6.22 0.84
N LEU A 148 -11.30 5.51 0.67
CA LEU A 148 -10.62 4.77 1.72
C LEU A 148 -9.39 5.54 2.20
N THR A 149 -9.41 5.99 3.45
CA THR A 149 -8.22 6.55 4.08
C THR A 149 -7.29 5.43 4.51
N ILE A 150 -6.07 5.44 3.96
CA ILE A 150 -5.02 4.44 4.13
C ILE A 150 -3.86 5.02 4.94
N LYS A 151 -3.36 4.22 5.88
CA LYS A 151 -2.11 4.48 6.61
C LYS A 151 -1.16 3.33 6.36
N ALA A 152 -0.07 3.57 5.66
CA ALA A 152 1.00 2.60 5.46
C ALA A 152 2.12 2.86 6.47
N ARG A 153 2.48 1.85 7.26
CA ARG A 153 3.54 1.93 8.26
C ARG A 153 4.72 1.03 7.90
N PRO A 154 5.90 1.24 8.49
CA PRO A 154 7.01 0.29 8.34
C PRO A 154 6.61 -1.09 8.89
N LEU A 155 7.06 -2.14 8.21
CA LEU A 155 7.17 -3.47 8.81
C LEU A 155 8.24 -3.48 9.89
N ALA A 156 8.32 -4.55 10.69
CA ALA A 156 9.41 -4.76 11.65
C ALA A 156 10.80 -4.76 10.97
N SER A 157 10.87 -5.17 9.70
CA SER A 157 12.07 -5.08 8.86
C SER A 157 12.44 -3.65 8.42
N GLY A 158 11.60 -2.66 8.72
CA GLY A 158 11.76 -1.26 8.30
C GLY A 158 11.22 -0.96 6.89
N TYR A 159 10.79 -1.97 6.12
CA TYR A 159 10.24 -1.74 4.79
C TYR A 159 8.81 -1.19 4.85
N VAL A 160 8.58 -0.07 4.15
CA VAL A 160 7.25 0.55 4.01
C VAL A 160 6.60 0.19 2.67
N LYS A 161 7.37 0.25 1.58
CA LYS A 161 6.89 0.05 0.22
C LYS A 161 7.98 -0.48 -0.71
N ALA A 162 7.57 -1.09 -1.81
CA ALA A 162 8.42 -1.37 -2.95
C ALA A 162 7.75 -0.97 -4.27
N LYS A 163 8.56 -0.83 -5.32
CA LYS A 163 8.08 -0.63 -6.68
C LYS A 163 8.99 -1.29 -7.70
N THR A 164 8.43 -1.67 -8.84
CA THR A 164 9.24 -2.18 -9.94
C THR A 164 10.10 -1.06 -10.55
N GLY A 165 11.39 -1.32 -10.71
CA GLY A 165 12.32 -0.47 -11.47
C GLY A 165 12.56 -0.97 -12.89
N ASN A 166 13.36 -0.21 -13.66
CA ASN A 166 13.68 -0.48 -15.06
C ASN A 166 14.37 -1.84 -15.28
N LYS A 167 15.09 -2.35 -14.28
CA LYS A 167 15.84 -3.62 -14.32
C LYS A 167 15.16 -4.75 -13.54
N THR A 168 13.90 -4.57 -13.12
CA THR A 168 13.14 -5.67 -12.47
C THR A 168 13.08 -6.85 -13.43
N SER A 169 13.40 -8.05 -12.95
CA SER A 169 13.38 -9.27 -13.75
C SER A 169 11.98 -9.53 -14.33
N ALA A 170 11.93 -10.24 -15.46
CA ALA A 170 10.66 -10.60 -16.08
C ALA A 170 9.81 -11.49 -15.16
N GLU A 171 10.45 -12.37 -14.39
CA GLU A 171 9.80 -13.25 -13.43
C GLU A 171 9.18 -12.49 -12.26
N THR A 172 9.95 -11.63 -11.58
CA THR A 172 9.44 -10.79 -10.50
C THR A 172 8.30 -9.91 -11.00
N TYR A 173 8.43 -9.38 -12.22
CA TYR A 173 7.35 -8.61 -12.83
C TYR A 173 6.11 -9.50 -13.02
N ALA A 174 6.21 -10.64 -13.69
CA ALA A 174 5.08 -11.53 -13.98
C ALA A 174 4.37 -12.07 -12.72
N ASN A 175 5.10 -12.23 -11.61
CA ASN A 175 4.57 -12.79 -10.37
C ASN A 175 4.04 -11.72 -9.39
N TRP A 176 4.13 -10.42 -9.71
CA TRP A 176 3.80 -9.31 -8.79
C TRP A 176 2.41 -9.39 -8.14
N TYR A 177 1.42 -9.94 -8.84
CA TYR A 177 0.04 -10.09 -8.35
C TYR A 177 -0.31 -11.54 -7.99
N LYS A 178 0.65 -12.47 -8.08
CA LYS A 178 0.47 -13.85 -7.60
C LYS A 178 0.77 -13.97 -6.11
N SER A 179 1.74 -13.21 -5.63
CA SER A 179 2.14 -13.13 -4.23
C SER A 179 2.71 -11.74 -3.95
N VAL A 180 2.57 -11.26 -2.71
CA VAL A 180 3.18 -10.00 -2.29
C VAL A 180 4.70 -10.10 -2.41
N TYR A 181 5.32 -9.14 -3.12
CA TYR A 181 6.77 -9.07 -3.24
C TYR A 181 7.40 -8.69 -1.90
N LEU A 182 8.25 -9.55 -1.33
CA LEU A 182 9.06 -9.22 -0.16
C LEU A 182 10.52 -8.98 -0.62
N PRO A 183 11.18 -7.88 -0.21
CA PRO A 183 12.55 -7.61 -0.64
C PRO A 183 13.55 -8.57 0.00
N GLU A 184 14.40 -9.17 -0.82
CA GLU A 184 15.62 -9.83 -0.38
C GLU A 184 16.80 -8.85 -0.50
N PRO A 185 17.57 -8.61 0.58
CA PRO A 185 18.75 -7.78 0.52
C PRO A 185 19.73 -8.33 -0.52
N LYS A 186 20.31 -7.46 -1.35
CA LYS A 186 21.43 -7.88 -2.19
C LYS A 186 22.60 -8.27 -1.28
N ALA A 187 23.21 -9.41 -1.57
CA ALA A 187 24.47 -9.77 -0.94
C ALA A 187 25.47 -8.62 -1.16
N VAL A 188 26.07 -8.14 -0.08
CA VAL A 188 27.17 -7.19 -0.15
C VAL A 188 28.39 -8.03 -0.48
N ASP A 189 28.93 -7.88 -1.70
CA ASP A 189 30.23 -8.45 -2.02
C ASP A 189 31.23 -7.79 -1.06
N ALA A 190 31.76 -8.55 -0.11
CA ALA A 190 32.83 -8.09 0.76
C ALA A 190 34.05 -7.82 -0.14
N GLU A 191 34.24 -6.56 -0.54
CA GLU A 191 35.52 -6.13 -1.08
C GLU A 191 36.58 -6.41 -0.01
N THR A 192 37.46 -7.36 -0.32
CA THR A 192 38.69 -7.60 0.42
C THR A 192 39.45 -6.29 0.57
N GLU A 193 39.40 -5.70 1.76
CA GLU A 193 40.36 -4.70 2.20
C GLU A 193 41.74 -5.36 2.16
N GLY A 194 42.48 -5.06 1.09
CA GLY A 194 43.90 -5.36 1.00
C GLY A 194 44.62 -4.60 2.10
N GLN A 195 45.19 -5.35 3.05
CA GLN A 195 46.22 -4.84 3.94
C GLN A 195 47.41 -4.38 3.10
N GLY A 196 47.72 -3.09 3.18
CA GLY A 196 48.95 -2.47 2.71
C GLY A 196 49.57 -1.67 3.84
#